data_AF-A0A1I1FPA9-F1
#
_entry.id   AF-A0A1I1FPA9-F1
#
_cell.length_a   1.000
_cell.length_b   1.000
_cell.length_c   1.000
_cell.angle_alpha   90.00
_cell.angle_beta   90.00
_cell.angle_gamma   90.00
#
_symmetry.space_group_name_H-M   'P 1'
#
loop_
_entity.id
_entity.type
_entity.pdbx_description
1 polymer ?
#
loop_
_entity_poly.entity_id
_entity_poly.type
_entity_poly.pdbx_seq_one_letter_code
_entity_poly.pdbx_strand_id
1 'polypeptide(L)' 'MDTTLCPECGALAEVQWREVMESTDGPVEHAKITCVRRHWFLLPVEHLVQPHVPAPRRASLTDERR' A
#
# COMPACT_ATOMS: atom_id res chain seq x y z
N MET A 1 5.62 -18.63 -4.58
CA MET A 1 5.47 -17.41 -3.76
C MET A 1 5.34 -16.25 -4.72
N ASP A 2 4.29 -15.46 -4.57
CA ASP A 2 4.06 -14.27 -5.38
C ASP A 2 4.60 -13.03 -4.65
N THR A 3 5.23 -12.13 -5.39
CA THR A 3 5.96 -10.99 -4.84
C THR A 3 5.69 -9.73 -5.61
N THR A 4 5.59 -8.62 -4.88
CA THR A 4 5.39 -7.27 -5.39
C THR A 4 6.29 -6.28 -4.65
N LEU A 5 6.12 -4.99 -4.87
CA LEU A 5 6.80 -3.93 -4.14
C LEU A 5 5.85 -3.30 -3.11
N CYS A 6 6.43 -2.91 -1.98
CA CYS A 6 5.72 -2.16 -0.95
C CYS A 6 5.35 -0.77 -1.46
N PRO A 7 4.06 -0.37 -1.44
CA PRO A 7 3.64 0.97 -1.87
C PRO A 7 4.31 2.09 -1.04
N GLU A 8 4.55 1.88 0.25
CA GLU A 8 5.14 2.92 1.11
C GLU A 8 6.65 3.10 0.88
N CYS A 9 7.40 2.00 0.76
CA CYS A 9 8.88 2.06 0.84
C CYS A 9 9.62 1.42 -0.33
N GLY A 10 8.91 0.86 -1.32
CA GLY A 10 9.48 0.21 -2.51
C GLY A 10 10.22 -1.11 -2.23
N ALA A 11 10.27 -1.58 -0.99
CA ALA A 11 10.94 -2.84 -0.64
C ALA A 11 10.13 -4.05 -1.14
N LEU A 12 10.80 -5.19 -1.34
CA LEU A 12 10.14 -6.44 -1.73
C LEU A 12 9.05 -6.81 -0.71
N ALA A 13 7.87 -7.16 -1.23
CA ALA A 13 6.71 -7.57 -0.47
C ALA A 13 6.16 -8.90 -0.96
N GLU A 14 5.80 -9.77 -0.01
CA GLU A 14 5.16 -11.04 -0.29
C GLU A 14 3.64 -10.87 -0.30
N VAL A 15 2.99 -11.41 -1.32
CA VAL A 15 1.54 -11.53 -1.37
C VAL A 15 1.12 -12.73 -0.51
N GLN A 16 0.46 -12.44 0.60
CA GLN A 16 0.04 -13.45 1.58
C GLN A 16 -1.20 -14.22 1.11
N TRP A 17 -2.17 -13.49 0.57
CA TRP A 17 -3.39 -14.06 -0.03
C TRP A 17 -4.06 -13.02 -0.91
N ARG A 18 -4.98 -13.51 -1.76
CA ARG A 18 -5.86 -12.71 -2.59
C ARG A 18 -7.29 -13.19 -2.42
N GLU A 19 -8.23 -12.26 -2.42
CA GLU A 19 -9.65 -12.57 -2.28
C GLU A 19 -10.49 -11.55 -3.04
N VAL A 20 -11.55 -12.02 -3.67
CA VAL A 20 -12.56 -11.15 -4.29
C VAL A 20 -13.52 -10.71 -3.21
N MET A 21 -13.62 -9.40 -3.02
CA MET A 21 -14.51 -8.80 -2.03
C MET A 21 -15.63 -8.05 -2.75
N GLU A 22 -16.86 -8.23 -2.30
CA GLU A 22 -17.99 -7.46 -2.81
C GLU A 22 -17.82 -5.97 -2.45
N SER A 23 -18.06 -5.10 -3.41
CA SER A 23 -18.04 -3.65 -3.25
C SER A 23 -19.26 -3.00 -3.92
N THR A 24 -19.45 -1.70 -3.69
CA THR A 24 -20.59 -0.93 -4.22
C THR A 24 -20.62 -0.86 -5.74
N ASP A 25 -19.46 -0.88 -6.39
CA ASP A 25 -19.30 -0.82 -7.85
C ASP A 25 -19.02 -2.21 -8.47
N GLY A 26 -19.33 -3.27 -7.71
CA GLY A 26 -19.08 -4.66 -8.09
C GLY A 26 -17.90 -5.30 -7.35
N PRO A 27 -17.62 -6.57 -7.63
CA PRO A 27 -16.58 -7.33 -6.95
C PRO A 27 -15.17 -6.80 -7.29
N VAL A 28 -14.31 -6.66 -6.28
CA VAL A 28 -12.93 -6.17 -6.41
C VAL A 28 -11.96 -7.18 -5.80
N GLU A 29 -10.97 -7.61 -6.58
CA GLU A 29 -9.89 -8.47 -6.09
C GLU A 29 -8.91 -7.67 -5.23
N HIS A 30 -8.79 -8.08 -3.97
CA HIS A 30 -7.87 -7.51 -3.00
C HIS A 30 -6.72 -8.47 -2.72
N ALA A 31 -5.56 -7.91 -2.40
CA ALA A 31 -4.39 -8.66 -1.94
C ALA A 31 -3.92 -8.16 -0.58
N LYS A 32 -3.65 -9.09 0.34
CA LYS A 32 -2.87 -8.79 1.53
C LYS A 32 -1.39 -8.97 1.23
N ILE A 33 -0.60 -7.94 1.48
CA ILE A 33 0.85 -7.97 1.27
C ILE A 33 1.60 -7.60 2.54
N THR A 34 2.79 -8.16 2.71
CA THR A 34 3.72 -7.80 3.79
C THR A 34 5.13 -7.63 3.23
N CYS A 35 5.77 -6.49 3.47
CA CYS A 35 7.14 -6.24 3.01
C CYS A 35 8.20 -6.69 4.01
N VAL A 36 9.45 -6.80 3.55
CA VAL A 36 10.60 -7.12 4.42
C VAL A 36 10.83 -6.12 5.55
N ARG A 37 10.30 -4.88 5.42
CA ARG A 37 10.28 -3.85 6.49
C ARG A 37 9.04 -3.93 7.38
N ARG A 38 8.22 -4.98 7.23
CA ARG A 38 6.99 -5.27 7.99
C ARG A 38 5.86 -4.25 7.85
N HIS A 39 5.83 -3.45 6.80
CA HIS A 39 4.59 -2.77 6.41
C HIS A 39 3.62 -3.81 5.86
N TRP A 40 2.35 -3.72 6.24
CA TRP A 40 1.30 -4.58 5.72
C TRP A 40 0.20 -3.72 5.10
N PHE A 41 -0.37 -4.21 4.01
CA PHE A 41 -1.47 -3.55 3.34
C PHE A 41 -2.51 -4.60 2.90
N LEU A 42 -3.76 -4.18 2.85
CA LEU A 42 -4.84 -4.85 2.13
C LEU A 42 -5.38 -3.83 1.14
N LEU A 43 -5.18 -4.07 -0.14
CA LEU A 43 -5.50 -3.13 -1.20
C LEU A 43 -5.93 -3.86 -2.49
N PRO A 44 -6.69 -3.21 -3.37
CA PRO A 44 -7.01 -3.75 -4.69
C PRO A 44 -5.74 -4.14 -5.44
N VAL A 45 -5.77 -5.27 -6.15
CA VAL A 45 -4.61 -5.76 -6.93
C VAL A 45 -4.15 -4.76 -7.99
N GLU A 46 -5.06 -3.91 -8.46
CA GLU A 46 -4.83 -2.80 -9.39
C GLU A 46 -3.77 -1.81 -8.86
N HIS A 47 -3.72 -1.61 -7.55
CA HIS A 47 -2.80 -0.67 -6.90
C HIS A 47 -1.40 -1.27 -6.69
N LEU A 48 -1.21 -2.58 -6.89
CA LEU A 48 0.10 -3.22 -6.77
C LEU A 48 1.05 -2.88 -7.93
N VAL A 49 0.51 -2.39 -9.06
CA VAL A 49 1.29 -2.13 -10.28
C VAL A 49 1.98 -0.75 -10.23
N GLN A 50 1.56 0.13 -9.32
CA GLN A 50 2.07 1.48 -9.24
C GLN A 50 3.07 1.62 -8.10
N PRO A 51 4.38 1.83 -8.37
CA PRO A 51 5.29 2.30 -7.36
C PRO A 51 4.78 3.66 -6.86
N HIS A 52 4.26 3.67 -5.64
CA HIS A 52 3.75 4.88 -5.02
C HIS A 52 4.94 5.79 -4.71
N VAL A 53 5.02 6.91 -5.43
CA VAL A 53 5.92 8.01 -5.09
C VAL A 53 5.40 8.57 -3.76
N PRO A 54 6.17 8.50 -2.66
CA PRO A 54 5.70 9.00 -1.38
C PRO A 54 5.32 10.47 -1.54
N ALA A 55 4.08 10.82 -1.20
CA ALA A 55 3.66 12.21 -1.16
C ALA A 55 4.58 12.97 -0.17
N PRO A 56 5.03 14.19 -0.52
CA PRO A 56 5.84 14.97 0.39
C PRO A 56 5.06 15.17 1.70
N ARG A 57 5.63 14.70 2.82
CA ARG A 57 5.07 14.95 4.15
C ARG A 57 4.93 16.46 4.28
N ARG A 58 3.70 16.97 4.41
CA ARG A 58 3.48 18.38 4.75
C ARG A 58 4.27 18.65 6.02
N ALA A 59 5.35 19.43 5.91
CA ALA A 59 6.09 19.90 7.06
C ALA A 59 5.09 20.69 7.91
N SER A 60 4.79 20.17 9.10
CA SER A 60 4.03 20.91 10.10
C SER A 60 4.82 22.19 10.39
N LEU A 61 4.35 23.31 9.86
CA LEU A 61 4.78 24.64 10.28
C LEU A 61 4.36 24.78 11.74
N THR A 62 5.21 24.37 12.67
CA THR A 62 5.11 24.84 14.06
C THR A 62 5.52 26.31 14.04
N ASP A 63 4.51 27.17 14.02
CA ASP A 63 4.60 28.61 14.21
C ASP A 63 5.16 28.89 15.61
N GLU A 64 6.45 29.21 15.67
CA GLU A 64 7.11 29.80 16.83
C GLU A 64 6.56 31.22 17.04
N ARG A 65 5.43 31.36 17.74
CA ARG A 65 4.99 32.65 18.27
C ARG A 65 5.48 32.84 19.71
N ARG A 66 6.58 33.59 19.75
CA ARG A 66 7.14 34.39 20.84
C ARG A 66 6.13 35.29 21.54
#